data_AF-A0A2H9N9D9-F1
#
_entry.id   AF-A0A2H9N9D9-F1
#
_cell.length_a   1.000
_cell.length_b   1.000
_cell.length_c   1.000
_cell.angle_alpha   90.00
_cell.angle_beta   90.00
_cell.angle_gamma   90.00
#
_symmetry.space_group_name_H-M   'P 1'
#
loop_
_entity.id
_entity.type
_entity.pdbx_description
1 polymer ?
#
loop_
_entity_poly.entity_id
_entity_poly.type
_entity_poly.pdbx_seq_one_letter_code
_entity_poly.pdbx_strand_id
1 'polypeptide(L)'
;IFFAYGGFARVAVIAEEVKDAKRNVPKAILLSLIISTIVYILVGLIAVGLIGASKLSDPSSPALTHAISITGNAAAVYIVSAGGLLATASVLLTAILGVSRMAYAMARRKDIPQTLSKLHPKYNTPYYSIWIIGALMTLLVLLMDLTKVVAISTFALLFYYAFANVSALRLKVQKRLYPQFVPILGTITCLALLIFILFASREAWIIGVAGLTAGAIYYMAKKKFHF
;
A
#
# COMPACT_ATOMS: atom_id res chain seq x y z
N ILE A 1 -12.10 -0.66 -0.46
CA ILE A 1 -11.69 0.21 -1.59
C ILE A 1 -10.40 1.02 -1.31
N PHE A 2 -10.18 1.58 -0.11
CA PHE A 2 -9.01 2.44 0.19
C PHE A 2 -7.66 1.83 -0.23
N PHE A 3 -7.43 0.55 0.11
CA PHE A 3 -6.23 -0.20 -0.30
C PHE A 3 -5.92 -0.11 -1.80
N ALA A 4 -6.96 -0.16 -2.65
CA ALA A 4 -6.81 -0.13 -4.11
C ALA A 4 -6.28 1.23 -4.63
N TYR A 5 -6.32 2.29 -3.80
CA TYR A 5 -5.75 3.59 -4.11
C TYR A 5 -4.34 3.80 -3.54
N GLY A 6 -3.80 2.86 -2.76
CA GLY A 6 -2.51 3.03 -2.05
C GLY A 6 -1.28 3.28 -2.93
N GLY A 7 -1.41 3.20 -4.26
CA GLY A 7 -0.31 3.40 -5.21
C GLY A 7 0.14 4.86 -5.41
N PHE A 8 -0.73 5.86 -5.17
CA PHE A 8 -0.41 7.26 -5.51
C PHE A 8 0.84 7.78 -4.80
N ALA A 9 1.12 7.31 -3.57
CA ALA A 9 2.27 7.76 -2.79
C ALA A 9 3.62 7.42 -3.44
N ARG A 10 3.66 6.40 -4.30
CA ARG A 10 4.89 6.04 -5.03
C ARG A 10 5.32 7.14 -5.99
N VAL A 11 4.38 7.89 -6.57
CA VAL A 11 4.65 9.04 -7.44
C VAL A 11 5.46 10.10 -6.69
N ALA A 12 5.21 10.28 -5.40
CA ALA A 12 5.94 11.24 -4.57
C ALA A 12 7.37 10.77 -4.24
N VAL A 13 7.60 9.45 -4.13
CA VAL A 13 8.94 8.91 -3.82
C VAL A 13 9.94 9.15 -4.95
N ILE A 14 9.48 9.10 -6.20
CA ILE A 14 10.31 9.37 -7.39
C ILE A 14 10.29 10.83 -7.82
N ALA A 15 9.76 11.74 -7.00
CA ALA A 15 9.63 13.15 -7.35
C ALA A 15 10.97 13.80 -7.73
N GLU A 16 12.09 13.33 -7.17
CA GLU A 16 13.43 13.84 -7.48
C GLU A 16 13.87 13.53 -8.92
N GLU A 17 13.31 12.50 -9.54
CA GLU A 17 13.59 12.10 -10.92
C GLU A 17 12.62 12.75 -11.93
N VAL A 18 11.60 13.47 -11.45
CA VAL A 18 10.56 14.09 -12.28
C VAL A 18 10.97 15.51 -12.69
N LYS A 19 11.01 15.77 -14.00
CA LYS A 19 11.17 17.13 -14.55
C LYS A 19 10.04 18.03 -14.03
N ASP A 20 10.39 19.18 -13.46
CA ASP A 20 9.44 20.13 -12.85
C ASP A 20 8.47 19.47 -11.84
N ALA A 21 9.05 18.74 -10.88
CA ALA A 21 8.32 17.98 -9.85
C ALA A 21 7.26 18.81 -9.11
N LYS A 22 7.52 20.11 -8.86
CA LYS A 22 6.59 21.02 -8.18
C LYS A 22 5.23 21.12 -8.88
N ARG A 23 5.20 21.04 -10.20
CA ARG A 23 3.96 21.11 -11.00
C ARG A 23 3.47 19.74 -11.44
N ASN A 24 4.39 18.84 -11.78
CA ASN A 24 4.03 17.55 -12.40
C ASN A 24 3.60 16.49 -11.39
N VAL A 25 4.23 16.42 -10.21
CA VAL A 25 3.86 15.42 -9.18
C VAL A 25 2.42 15.62 -8.68
N PRO A 26 1.97 16.83 -8.32
CA PRO A 26 0.59 17.03 -7.87
C PRO A 26 -0.44 16.71 -8.96
N LYS A 27 -0.17 17.11 -10.21
CA LYS A 27 -1.04 16.82 -11.35
C LYS A 27 -1.12 15.31 -11.62
N ALA A 28 0.01 14.61 -11.56
CA ALA A 28 0.05 13.16 -11.74
C ALA A 28 -0.75 12.43 -10.66
N ILE A 29 -0.62 12.85 -9.39
CA ILE A 29 -1.41 12.30 -8.28
C ILE A 29 -2.91 12.52 -8.54
N LEU A 30 -3.34 13.76 -8.81
CA LEU A 30 -4.77 14.05 -9.05
C LEU A 30 -5.34 13.32 -10.28
N LEU A 31 -4.63 13.34 -11.40
CA LEU A 31 -5.06 12.64 -12.61
C LEU A 31 -5.15 11.13 -12.39
N SER A 32 -4.17 10.52 -11.74
CA SER A 32 -4.19 9.09 -11.45
C SER A 32 -5.37 8.71 -10.53
N LEU A 33 -5.68 9.54 -9.53
CA LEU A 33 -6.84 9.34 -8.65
C LEU A 33 -8.16 9.48 -9.40
N ILE A 34 -8.33 10.52 -10.22
CA ILE A 34 -9.56 10.75 -10.99
C ILE A 34 -9.79 9.62 -11.99
N ILE A 35 -8.77 9.27 -12.78
CA ILE A 35 -8.87 8.22 -13.79
C ILE A 35 -9.19 6.88 -13.13
N SER A 36 -8.46 6.50 -12.06
CA SER A 36 -8.74 5.26 -11.33
C SER A 36 -10.14 5.24 -10.71
N THR A 37 -10.62 6.37 -10.19
CA THR A 37 -11.97 6.48 -9.64
C THR A 37 -13.04 6.25 -10.71
N ILE A 38 -12.90 6.88 -11.87
CA ILE A 38 -13.84 6.69 -12.99
C ILE A 38 -13.85 5.22 -13.42
N VAL A 39 -12.66 4.62 -13.59
CA VAL A 39 -12.55 3.21 -13.97
C VAL A 39 -13.19 2.29 -12.93
N TYR A 40 -12.92 2.50 -11.63
CA TYR A 40 -13.51 1.68 -10.56
C TYR A 40 -15.03 1.84 -10.48
N ILE A 41 -15.57 3.04 -10.69
CA ILE A 41 -17.03 3.26 -10.74
C ILE A 41 -17.63 2.52 -11.93
N LEU A 42 -17.07 2.67 -13.14
CA LEU A 42 -17.57 2.02 -14.34
C LEU A 42 -17.56 0.49 -14.21
N VAL A 43 -16.43 -0.07 -13.77
CA VAL A 43 -16.30 -1.51 -13.54
C VAL A 43 -17.27 -1.99 -12.46
N GLY A 44 -17.42 -1.23 -11.38
CA GLY A 44 -18.37 -1.54 -10.30
C GLY A 44 -19.82 -1.54 -10.78
N LEU A 45 -20.23 -0.53 -11.57
CA LEU A 45 -21.57 -0.44 -12.15
C LEU A 45 -21.85 -1.62 -13.09
N ILE A 46 -20.89 -1.98 -13.95
CA ILE A 46 -21.02 -3.13 -14.85
C ILE A 46 -21.14 -4.42 -14.04
N ALA A 47 -20.28 -4.64 -13.05
CA ALA A 47 -20.31 -5.86 -12.23
C ALA A 47 -21.62 -5.98 -11.44
N VAL A 48 -22.08 -4.91 -10.79
CA VAL A 48 -23.37 -4.89 -10.08
C VAL A 48 -24.53 -5.09 -11.05
N GLY A 49 -24.49 -4.50 -12.24
CA GLY A 49 -25.51 -4.69 -13.27
C GLY A 49 -25.60 -6.13 -13.78
N LEU A 50 -24.48 -6.86 -13.82
CA LEU A 50 -24.43 -8.24 -14.30
C LEU A 50 -24.87 -9.27 -13.25
N ILE A 51 -24.40 -9.15 -12.00
CA ILE A 51 -24.61 -10.20 -10.97
C ILE A 51 -25.39 -9.74 -9.74
N GLY A 52 -25.65 -8.44 -9.62
CA GLY A 52 -26.24 -7.84 -8.42
C GLY A 52 -25.24 -7.65 -7.28
N ALA A 53 -25.56 -6.72 -6.38
CA ALA A 53 -24.67 -6.38 -5.24
C ALA A 53 -24.50 -7.53 -4.24
N SER A 54 -25.52 -8.37 -4.05
CA SER A 54 -25.47 -9.51 -3.13
C SER A 54 -24.46 -10.56 -3.55
N LYS A 55 -24.49 -11.00 -4.83
CA LYS A 55 -23.50 -11.94 -5.37
C LYS A 55 -22.09 -11.35 -5.45
N LEU A 56 -21.99 -10.03 -5.67
CA LEU A 56 -20.69 -9.34 -5.68
C LEU A 56 -20.06 -9.25 -4.28
N SER A 57 -20.89 -9.26 -3.23
CA SER A 57 -20.42 -9.24 -1.84
C SER A 57 -19.95 -10.59 -1.32
N ASP A 58 -20.12 -11.66 -2.09
CA ASP A 58 -19.69 -13.01 -1.71
C ASP A 58 -18.15 -13.10 -1.73
N PRO A 59 -17.50 -13.31 -0.56
CA PRO A 59 -16.04 -13.37 -0.48
C PRO A 59 -15.44 -14.64 -1.12
N SER A 60 -16.26 -15.62 -1.49
CA SER A 60 -15.83 -16.95 -1.95
C SER A 60 -15.51 -17.03 -3.45
N SER A 61 -15.89 -16.01 -4.23
CA SER A 61 -15.81 -16.04 -5.70
C SER A 61 -14.96 -14.88 -6.25
N PRO A 62 -14.14 -15.08 -7.30
CA PRO A 62 -13.52 -13.99 -8.05
C PRO A 62 -14.62 -13.16 -8.73
N ALA A 63 -15.09 -12.13 -8.03
CA ALA A 63 -16.38 -11.51 -8.31
C ALA A 63 -16.47 -10.90 -9.73
N LEU A 64 -15.36 -10.36 -10.24
CA LEU A 64 -15.27 -9.86 -11.61
C LEU A 64 -15.27 -10.97 -12.67
N THR A 65 -14.51 -12.05 -12.47
CA THR A 65 -14.44 -13.16 -13.43
C THR A 65 -15.80 -13.86 -13.52
N HIS A 66 -16.46 -14.06 -12.37
CA HIS A 66 -17.82 -14.58 -12.33
C HIS A 66 -18.79 -13.62 -13.03
N ALA A 67 -18.72 -12.31 -12.78
CA ALA A 67 -19.57 -11.34 -13.47
C ALA A 67 -19.45 -11.39 -15.00
N ILE A 68 -18.23 -11.47 -15.51
CA ILE A 68 -17.98 -11.51 -16.96
C ILE A 68 -18.41 -12.87 -17.53
N SER A 69 -18.31 -13.95 -16.78
CA SER A 69 -18.72 -15.29 -17.24
C SER A 69 -20.22 -15.37 -17.59
N ILE A 70 -21.08 -14.58 -16.93
CA ILE A 70 -22.52 -14.51 -17.24
C ILE A 70 -22.79 -13.97 -18.65
N THR A 71 -21.86 -13.19 -19.22
CA THR A 71 -22.00 -12.67 -20.59
C THR A 71 -21.87 -13.77 -21.67
N GLY A 72 -21.44 -14.98 -21.30
CA GLY A 72 -21.21 -16.09 -22.23
C GLY A 72 -19.98 -15.91 -23.13
N ASN A 73 -19.27 -14.79 -23.03
CA ASN A 73 -18.10 -14.50 -23.85
C ASN A 73 -16.81 -15.01 -23.18
N ALA A 74 -16.40 -16.23 -23.53
CA ALA A 74 -15.17 -16.84 -23.01
C ALA A 74 -13.92 -15.99 -23.29
N ALA A 75 -13.83 -15.35 -24.46
CA ALA A 75 -12.68 -14.51 -24.80
C ALA A 75 -12.56 -13.30 -23.86
N ALA A 76 -13.67 -12.66 -23.50
CA ALA A 76 -13.69 -11.57 -22.54
C ALA A 76 -13.24 -12.01 -21.14
N VAL A 77 -13.68 -13.20 -20.69
CA VAL A 77 -13.23 -13.79 -19.41
C VAL A 77 -11.72 -14.00 -19.40
N TYR A 78 -11.16 -14.57 -20.47
CA TYR A 78 -9.72 -14.81 -20.59
C TYR A 78 -8.92 -13.51 -20.60
N ILE A 79 -9.33 -12.52 -21.40
CA ILE A 79 -8.62 -11.24 -21.51
C ILE A 79 -8.58 -10.51 -20.16
N VAL A 80 -9.73 -10.42 -19.47
CA VAL A 80 -9.78 -9.72 -18.18
C VAL A 80 -9.02 -10.49 -17.10
N SER A 81 -9.12 -11.81 -17.07
CA SER A 81 -8.37 -12.63 -16.11
C SER A 81 -6.86 -12.53 -16.34
N ALA A 82 -6.41 -12.62 -17.59
CA ALA A 82 -4.99 -12.45 -17.95
C ALA A 82 -4.49 -11.04 -17.60
N GLY A 83 -5.30 -10.00 -17.88
CA GLY A 83 -4.98 -8.63 -17.49
C GLY A 83 -4.86 -8.45 -15.97
N GLY A 84 -5.78 -9.06 -15.20
CA GLY A 84 -5.73 -9.07 -13.74
C GLY A 84 -4.49 -9.79 -13.20
N LEU A 85 -4.12 -10.93 -13.78
CA LEU A 85 -2.91 -11.67 -13.42
C LEU A 85 -1.64 -10.85 -13.71
N LEU A 86 -1.55 -10.23 -14.90
CA LEU A 86 -0.41 -9.38 -15.25
C LEU A 86 -0.32 -8.15 -14.34
N ALA A 87 -1.45 -7.52 -14.03
CA ALA A 87 -1.50 -6.37 -13.12
C ALA A 87 -1.05 -6.76 -11.69
N THR A 88 -1.55 -7.87 -11.16
CA THR A 88 -1.17 -8.36 -9.82
C THR A 88 0.30 -8.80 -9.77
N ALA A 89 0.80 -9.49 -10.80
CA ALA A 89 2.20 -9.86 -10.91
C ALA A 89 3.13 -8.63 -10.95
N SER A 90 2.76 -7.60 -11.71
CA SER A 90 3.49 -6.34 -11.78
C SER A 90 3.54 -5.62 -10.42
N VAL A 91 2.40 -5.55 -9.73
CA VAL A 91 2.31 -4.96 -8.38
C VAL A 91 3.14 -5.75 -7.37
N LEU A 92 3.07 -7.09 -7.41
CA LEU A 92 3.84 -7.97 -6.54
C LEU A 92 5.34 -7.79 -6.74
N LEU A 93 5.81 -7.81 -7.99
CA LEU A 93 7.22 -7.59 -8.32
C LEU A 93 7.70 -6.23 -7.81
N THR A 94 6.92 -5.19 -8.05
CA THR A 94 7.25 -3.83 -7.58
C THR A 94 7.26 -3.73 -6.05
N ALA A 95 6.35 -4.46 -5.37
CA ALA A 95 6.30 -4.49 -3.91
C ALA A 95 7.52 -5.20 -3.32
N ILE A 96 7.90 -6.38 -3.83
CA ILE A 96 9.09 -7.11 -3.40
C ILE A 96 10.33 -6.24 -3.54
N LEU A 97 10.50 -5.60 -4.70
CA LEU A 97 11.63 -4.71 -4.97
C LEU A 97 11.63 -3.48 -4.05
N GLY A 98 10.46 -2.86 -3.83
CA GLY A 98 10.33 -1.68 -2.98
C GLY A 98 10.66 -1.98 -1.52
N VAL A 99 10.03 -3.01 -0.94
CA VAL A 99 10.23 -3.39 0.47
C VAL A 99 11.67 -3.88 0.70
N SER A 100 12.25 -4.63 -0.23
CA SER A 100 13.63 -5.12 -0.12
C SER A 100 14.66 -4.00 -0.12
N ARG A 101 14.44 -2.94 -0.92
CA ARG A 101 15.30 -1.76 -0.93
C ARG A 101 15.13 -0.90 0.32
N MET A 102 13.91 -0.75 0.82
CA MET A 102 13.66 -0.08 2.10
C MET A 102 14.38 -0.81 3.24
N ALA A 103 14.24 -2.13 3.33
CA ALA A 103 14.94 -2.95 4.31
C ALA A 103 16.47 -2.82 4.19
N TYR A 104 17.01 -2.90 2.97
CA TYR A 104 18.45 -2.66 2.73
C TYR A 104 18.92 -1.28 3.22
N ALA A 105 18.16 -0.21 2.94
CA ALA A 105 18.49 1.13 3.37
C ALA A 105 18.45 1.29 4.90
N MET A 106 17.46 0.68 5.56
CA MET A 106 17.37 0.61 7.02
C MET A 106 18.54 -0.17 7.62
N ALA A 107 18.91 -1.31 7.01
CA ALA A 107 20.03 -2.13 7.46
C ALA A 107 21.37 -1.39 7.36
N ARG A 108 21.58 -0.56 6.32
CA ARG A 108 22.76 0.32 6.22
C ARG A 108 22.83 1.38 7.31
N ARG A 109 21.69 1.86 7.81
CA ARG A 109 21.59 2.76 8.97
C ARG A 109 21.62 2.00 10.30
N LYS A 110 21.86 0.69 10.26
CA LYS A 110 21.78 -0.25 11.38
C LYS A 110 20.39 -0.34 12.01
N ASP A 111 19.34 0.22 11.40
CA ASP A 111 17.98 0.24 11.94
C ASP A 111 17.34 -1.14 12.00
N ILE A 112 17.87 -2.10 11.25
CA ILE A 112 17.54 -3.53 11.31
C ILE A 112 18.85 -4.34 11.17
N PRO A 113 18.87 -5.67 11.35
CA PRO A 113 20.09 -6.47 11.29
C PRO A 113 20.91 -6.21 10.03
N GLN A 114 22.22 -5.99 10.22
CA GLN A 114 23.15 -5.61 9.14
C GLN A 114 23.31 -6.70 8.07
N THR A 115 22.89 -7.93 8.34
CA THR A 115 22.82 -9.00 7.33
C THR A 115 21.95 -8.63 6.14
N LEU A 116 20.90 -7.82 6.33
CA LEU A 116 20.03 -7.32 5.26
C LEU A 116 20.68 -6.22 4.40
N SER A 117 21.85 -5.70 4.80
CA SER A 117 22.62 -4.74 3.99
C SER A 117 23.59 -5.42 3.01
N LYS A 118 23.64 -6.76 2.93
CA LYS A 118 24.53 -7.47 2.02
C LYS A 118 23.98 -7.44 0.58
N LEU A 119 24.82 -7.05 -0.36
CA LEU A 119 24.52 -7.04 -1.79
C LEU A 119 25.09 -8.27 -2.49
N HIS A 120 24.44 -8.68 -3.57
CA HIS A 120 24.92 -9.76 -4.43
C HIS A 120 26.17 -9.31 -5.21
N PRO A 121 27.28 -10.06 -5.20
CA PRO A 121 28.55 -9.61 -5.80
C PRO A 121 28.46 -9.25 -7.29
N LYS A 122 27.64 -9.98 -8.06
CA LYS A 122 27.48 -9.80 -9.51
C LYS A 122 26.40 -8.80 -9.91
N TYR A 123 25.33 -8.69 -9.14
CA TYR A 123 24.10 -7.99 -9.54
C TYR A 123 23.82 -6.73 -8.70
N ASN A 124 24.59 -6.51 -7.62
CA ASN A 124 24.40 -5.40 -6.68
C ASN A 124 22.96 -5.28 -6.14
N THR A 125 22.28 -6.42 -5.99
CA THR A 125 20.92 -6.51 -5.43
C THR A 125 20.94 -7.01 -3.98
N PRO A 126 20.06 -6.52 -3.09
CA PRO A 126 20.03 -6.95 -1.69
C PRO A 126 19.37 -8.32 -1.53
N TYR A 127 20.07 -9.39 -1.91
CA TYR A 127 19.49 -10.73 -2.05
C TYR A 127 18.95 -11.32 -0.74
N TYR A 128 19.59 -11.08 0.41
CA TYR A 128 19.04 -11.51 1.71
C TYR A 128 17.69 -10.85 2.00
N SER A 129 17.58 -9.53 1.77
CA SER A 129 16.32 -8.81 1.95
C SER A 129 15.23 -9.36 1.04
N ILE A 130 15.56 -9.65 -0.22
CA ILE A 130 14.62 -10.24 -1.18
C ILE A 130 14.10 -11.60 -0.69
N TRP A 131 15.01 -12.50 -0.28
CA TRP A 131 14.63 -13.83 0.20
C TRP A 131 13.81 -13.77 1.49
N ILE A 132 14.23 -12.98 2.48
CA ILE A 132 13.53 -12.88 3.77
C ILE A 132 12.13 -12.27 3.58
N ILE A 133 12.01 -11.19 2.80
CA ILE A 133 10.72 -10.54 2.54
C ILE A 133 9.83 -11.43 1.69
N GLY A 134 10.39 -12.10 0.67
CA GLY A 134 9.65 -13.06 -0.14
C GLY A 134 9.09 -14.21 0.70
N ALA A 135 9.92 -14.81 1.55
CA ALA A 135 9.51 -15.87 2.46
C ALA A 135 8.43 -15.39 3.44
N LEU A 136 8.56 -14.18 4.00
CA LEU A 136 7.55 -13.58 4.87
C LEU A 136 6.23 -13.35 4.15
N MET A 137 6.27 -12.84 2.90
CA MET A 137 5.08 -12.67 2.06
C MET A 137 4.40 -14.01 1.78
N THR A 138 5.16 -15.05 1.41
CA THR A 138 4.63 -16.39 1.20
C THR A 138 3.98 -16.95 2.47
N LEU A 139 4.62 -16.79 3.62
CA LEU A 139 4.07 -17.21 4.90
C LEU A 139 2.75 -16.50 5.23
N LEU A 140 2.68 -15.19 4.99
CA LEU A 140 1.44 -14.42 5.21
C LEU A 140 0.30 -14.89 4.30
N VAL A 141 0.58 -15.24 3.04
CA VAL A 141 -0.42 -15.79 2.12
C VAL A 141 -0.95 -17.15 2.59
N LEU A 142 -0.12 -17.96 3.26
CA LEU A 142 -0.53 -19.28 3.79
C LEU A 142 -1.30 -19.19 5.10
N LEU A 143 -1.07 -18.15 5.90
CA LEU A 143 -1.62 -18.04 7.26
C LEU A 143 -2.79 -17.06 7.39
N MET A 144 -2.95 -16.11 6.46
CA MET A 144 -3.91 -15.01 6.60
C MET A 144 -4.76 -14.82 5.35
N ASP A 145 -6.06 -14.64 5.57
CA ASP A 145 -6.99 -14.29 4.50
C ASP A 145 -6.71 -12.90 3.92
N LEU A 146 -6.96 -12.76 2.62
CA LEU A 146 -6.78 -11.51 1.88
C LEU A 146 -7.48 -10.32 2.55
N THR A 147 -8.71 -10.51 3.04
CA THR A 147 -9.48 -9.45 3.70
C THR A 147 -8.77 -8.93 4.96
N LYS A 148 -8.17 -9.83 5.75
CA LYS A 148 -7.41 -9.45 6.96
C LYS A 148 -6.14 -8.70 6.59
N VAL A 149 -5.38 -9.21 5.62
CA VAL A 149 -4.15 -8.58 5.13
C VAL A 149 -4.43 -7.17 4.57
N VAL A 150 -5.50 -7.02 3.80
CA VAL A 150 -5.94 -5.72 3.26
C VAL A 150 -6.34 -4.75 4.38
N ALA A 151 -7.04 -5.22 5.41
CA ALA A 151 -7.41 -4.39 6.55
C ALA A 151 -6.19 -3.90 7.34
N ILE A 152 -5.25 -4.80 7.65
CA ILE A 152 -3.98 -4.47 8.33
C ILE A 152 -3.15 -3.51 7.49
N SER A 153 -3.02 -3.77 6.19
CA SER A 153 -2.28 -2.89 5.29
C SER A 153 -2.93 -1.51 5.19
N THR A 154 -4.27 -1.43 5.21
CA THR A 154 -5.01 -0.17 5.20
C THR A 154 -4.74 0.62 6.47
N PHE A 155 -4.77 -0.04 7.64
CA PHE A 155 -4.39 0.58 8.91
C PHE A 155 -2.97 1.17 8.84
N ALA A 156 -1.99 0.38 8.37
CA ALA A 156 -0.61 0.82 8.26
C ALA A 156 -0.45 2.03 7.32
N LEU A 157 -1.14 2.04 6.17
CA LEU A 157 -1.14 3.15 5.23
C LEU A 157 -1.76 4.42 5.82
N LEU A 158 -2.91 4.30 6.49
CA LEU A 158 -3.57 5.44 7.12
C LEU A 158 -2.71 6.04 8.23
N PHE A 159 -2.09 5.20 9.05
CA PHE A 159 -1.17 5.66 10.08
C PHE A 159 0.05 6.37 9.46
N TYR A 160 0.65 5.77 8.43
CA TYR A 160 1.76 6.38 7.69
C TYR A 160 1.38 7.75 7.10
N TYR A 161 0.21 7.88 6.47
CA TYR A 161 -0.26 9.14 5.91
C TYR A 161 -0.62 10.17 6.99
N ALA A 162 -1.21 9.76 8.11
CA ALA A 162 -1.43 10.64 9.25
C ALA A 162 -0.10 11.21 9.77
N PHE A 163 0.92 10.35 9.90
CA PHE A 163 2.24 10.75 10.35
C PHE A 163 2.95 11.68 9.35
N ALA A 164 2.81 11.40 8.04
CA ALA A 164 3.32 12.26 6.99
C ALA A 164 2.65 13.65 7.00
N ASN A 165 1.34 13.72 7.21
CA ASN A 165 0.59 14.97 7.31
C ASN A 165 1.02 15.79 8.55
N VAL A 166 1.18 15.14 9.71
CA VAL A 166 1.70 15.79 10.92
C VAL A 166 3.13 16.28 10.72
N SER A 167 3.97 15.52 10.00
CA SER A 167 5.32 15.94 9.63
C SER A 167 5.31 17.16 8.70
N ALA A 168 4.37 17.21 7.75
CA ALA A 168 4.15 18.37 6.88
C ALA A 168 3.78 19.65 7.68
N LEU A 169 3.04 19.50 8.78
CA LEU A 169 2.74 20.61 9.69
C LEU A 169 3.96 21.12 10.45
N ARG A 170 5.00 20.31 10.64
CA ARG A 170 6.25 20.75 11.31
C ARG A 170 7.27 21.40 10.37
N LEU A 171 7.04 21.39 9.06
CA LEU A 171 7.90 22.08 8.11
C LEU A 171 7.84 23.61 8.29
N LYS A 172 9.00 24.27 8.14
CA LYS A 172 9.11 25.73 8.11
C LYS A 172 8.26 26.31 6.98
N VAL A 173 7.62 27.46 7.20
CA VAL A 173 6.69 28.11 6.25
C VAL A 173 7.32 28.28 4.87
N GLN A 174 8.61 28.63 4.80
CA GLN A 174 9.34 28.87 3.55
C GLN A 174 9.52 27.59 2.69
N LYS A 175 9.41 26.40 3.28
CA LYS A 175 9.52 25.12 2.59
C LYS A 175 8.15 24.46 2.34
N ARG A 176 7.04 25.08 2.78
CA ARG A 176 5.70 24.54 2.57
C ARG A 176 5.21 24.90 1.17
N LEU A 177 4.85 23.87 0.40
CA LEU A 177 4.24 24.00 -0.93
C LEU A 177 2.73 24.26 -0.85
N TYR A 178 2.09 23.84 0.24
CA TYR A 178 0.64 23.90 0.43
C TYR A 178 0.26 24.56 1.76
N PRO A 179 -0.92 25.19 1.83
CA PRO A 179 -1.45 25.79 3.05
C PRO A 179 -1.72 24.73 4.14
N GLN A 180 -1.69 25.14 5.41
CA GLN A 180 -1.78 24.23 6.57
C GLN A 180 -3.10 23.47 6.65
N PHE A 181 -4.19 23.98 6.09
CA PHE A 181 -5.48 23.31 6.15
C PHE A 181 -5.46 21.94 5.42
N VAL A 182 -4.63 21.78 4.38
CA VAL A 182 -4.54 20.52 3.61
C VAL A 182 -4.03 19.36 4.47
N PRO A 183 -2.84 19.44 5.11
CA PRO A 183 -2.38 18.39 6.01
C PRO A 183 -3.22 18.27 7.29
N ILE A 184 -3.88 19.34 7.77
CA ILE A 184 -4.83 19.23 8.90
C ILE A 184 -6.02 18.34 8.52
N LEU A 185 -6.70 18.64 7.41
CA LEU A 185 -7.81 17.83 6.89
C LEU A 185 -7.37 16.41 6.60
N GLY A 186 -6.18 16.22 6.01
CA GLY A 186 -5.60 14.91 5.76
C GLY A 186 -5.36 14.12 7.05
N THR A 187 -4.89 14.77 8.11
CA THR A 187 -4.69 14.12 9.42
C THR A 187 -6.03 13.72 10.04
N ILE A 188 -7.00 14.64 10.04
CA ILE A 188 -8.34 14.39 10.60
C ILE A 188 -9.02 13.23 9.88
N THR A 189 -8.98 13.20 8.55
CA THR A 189 -9.60 12.12 7.76
C THR A 189 -8.89 10.78 7.97
N CYS A 190 -7.56 10.76 8.05
CA CYS A 190 -6.82 9.52 8.36
C CYS A 190 -7.17 9.00 9.77
N LEU A 191 -7.24 9.87 10.78
CA LEU A 191 -7.61 9.49 12.14
C LEU A 191 -9.06 9.01 12.23
N ALA A 192 -9.99 9.68 11.55
CA ALA A 192 -11.38 9.26 11.48
C ALA A 192 -11.52 7.86 10.86
N LEU A 193 -10.79 7.57 9.78
CA LEU A 193 -10.77 6.25 9.16
C LEU A 193 -10.08 5.19 10.02
N LEU A 194 -9.04 5.54 10.78
CA LEU A 194 -8.42 4.63 11.75
C LEU A 194 -9.39 4.26 12.89
N ILE A 195 -10.19 5.22 13.36
CA ILE A 195 -11.27 4.98 14.33
C ILE A 195 -12.34 4.10 13.68
N PHE A 196 -12.72 4.35 12.43
CA PHE A 196 -13.67 3.49 11.72
C PHE A 196 -13.18 2.04 11.59
N ILE A 197 -11.89 1.82 11.34
CA ILE A 197 -11.28 0.47 11.29
C ILE A 197 -11.40 -0.25 12.62
N LEU A 198 -11.34 0.45 13.76
CA LEU A 198 -11.55 -0.16 15.07
C LEU A 198 -12.92 -0.85 15.15
N PHE A 199 -13.96 -0.24 14.58
CA PHE A 199 -15.31 -0.81 14.54
C PHE A 199 -15.49 -1.84 13.41
N ALA A 200 -14.89 -1.61 12.25
CA ALA A 200 -15.04 -2.50 11.10
C ALA A 200 -14.22 -3.80 11.22
N SER A 201 -13.01 -3.73 11.81
CA SER A 201 -12.12 -4.88 11.99
C SER A 201 -11.22 -4.69 13.21
N ARG A 202 -11.72 -5.13 14.36
CA ARG A 202 -10.99 -5.05 15.63
C ARG A 202 -9.65 -5.79 15.59
N GLU A 203 -9.59 -6.93 14.91
CA GLU A 203 -8.34 -7.70 14.73
C GLU A 203 -7.26 -6.88 14.02
N ALA A 204 -7.60 -6.22 12.90
CA ALA A 204 -6.65 -5.42 12.14
C ALA A 204 -6.10 -4.25 12.96
N TRP A 205 -6.93 -3.63 13.79
CA TRP A 205 -6.53 -2.55 14.69
C TRP A 205 -5.57 -3.05 15.77
N ILE A 206 -5.88 -4.18 16.42
CA ILE A 206 -5.02 -4.80 17.44
C ILE A 206 -3.65 -5.15 16.84
N ILE A 207 -3.63 -5.85 15.70
CA ILE A 207 -2.39 -6.25 15.02
C ILE A 207 -1.60 -5.01 14.59
N GLY A 208 -2.28 -3.99 14.05
CA GLY A 208 -1.67 -2.73 13.65
C GLY A 208 -1.00 -2.00 14.82
N VAL A 209 -1.70 -1.85 15.95
CA VAL A 209 -1.16 -1.21 17.15
C VAL A 209 -0.06 -2.06 17.79
N ALA A 210 -0.21 -3.38 17.83
CA ALA A 210 0.83 -4.30 18.29
C ALA A 210 2.11 -4.16 17.44
N GLY A 211 1.98 -4.08 16.11
CA GLY A 211 3.11 -3.84 15.20
C GLY A 211 3.80 -2.50 15.45
N LEU A 212 3.03 -1.43 15.62
CA LEU A 212 3.58 -0.09 15.91
C LEU A 212 4.29 -0.04 17.26
N THR A 213 3.70 -0.63 18.29
CA THR A 213 4.28 -0.69 19.64
C THR A 213 5.53 -1.55 19.66
N ALA A 214 5.53 -2.72 19.02
CA ALA A 214 6.72 -3.56 18.86
C ALA A 214 7.85 -2.80 18.15
N GLY A 215 7.55 -2.09 17.06
CA GLY A 215 8.52 -1.25 16.34
C GLY A 215 9.07 -0.11 17.20
N ALA A 216 8.23 0.56 17.98
CA ALA A 216 8.65 1.62 18.90
C ALA A 216 9.53 1.08 20.04
N ILE A 217 9.15 -0.04 20.65
CA ILE A 217 9.93 -0.72 21.70
C ILE A 217 11.29 -1.12 21.14
N TYR A 218 11.33 -1.75 19.97
CA TYR A 218 12.57 -2.14 19.31
C TYR A 218 13.48 -0.93 19.06
N TYR A 219 12.95 0.17 18.54
CA TYR A 219 13.71 1.40 18.31
C TYR A 219 14.26 2.01 19.62
N MET A 220 13.45 2.05 20.68
CA MET A 220 13.88 2.57 21.98
C MET A 220 14.94 1.68 22.64
N ALA A 221 14.76 0.35 22.58
CA ALA A 221 15.72 -0.61 23.09
C ALA A 221 17.07 -0.45 22.38
N LYS A 222 17.07 -0.38 21.05
CA LYS A 222 18.29 -0.13 20.28
C LYS A 222 18.97 1.19 20.67
N LYS A 223 18.21 2.28 20.82
CA LYS A 223 18.75 3.58 21.23
C LYS A 223 19.37 3.52 22.63
N LYS A 224 18.80 2.74 23.55
CA LYS A 224 19.29 2.58 24.93
C LYS A 224 20.52 1.67 25.02
N PHE A 225 20.65 0.67 24.15
CA PHE A 225 21.71 -0.34 24.20
C PHE A 225 22.88 -0.13 23.22
N HIS A 226 22.93 0.98 22.46
CA HIS A 226 24.04 1.35 21.56
C HIS A 226 24.60 0.18 20.71
N PHE A 227 23.74 -0.52 19.97
CA PHE A 227 24.15 -1.40 18.86
C PHE A 227 24.09 -0.66 17.50
#